data_AF-A0A429MLB8-F1
#
_entry.id   AF-A0A429MLB8-F1
#
_cell.length_a   1.000
_cell.length_b   1.000
_cell.length_c   1.000
_cell.angle_alpha   90.00
_cell.angle_beta   90.00
_cell.angle_gamma   90.00
#
_symmetry.space_group_name_H-M   'P 1'
#
loop_
_entity.id
_entity.type
_entity.pdbx_description
1 polymer ?
#
loop_
_entity_poly.entity_id
_entity_poly.type
_entity_poly.pdbx_seq_one_letter_code
_entity_poly.pdbx_strand_id
1 'polypeptide(L)'
;EPTVFFTGTAREAAMKFPANANVAATIALAGLGMDETMVELTVDPTINKNKHTIVAEGGFGQMTIELVGVPLPSNPKTSTLAALSVIRACRNSVEAIQI
;
A
#
# COMPACT_ATOMS: atom_id res chain seq x y z
N GLU A 1 1.59 -22.63 3.49
CA GLU A 1 2.12 -22.01 2.25
C GLU A 1 1.46 -20.64 2.08
N PRO A 2 2.02 -19.74 1.27
CA PRO A 2 1.33 -18.51 0.89
C PRO A 2 -0.01 -18.84 0.24
N THR A 3 -1.10 -18.24 0.72
CA THR A 3 -2.45 -18.48 0.21
C THR A 3 -3.14 -17.17 -0.06
N VAL A 4 -3.52 -16.96 -1.33
CA VAL A 4 -4.37 -15.86 -1.75
C VAL A 4 -5.78 -16.13 -1.25
N PHE A 5 -6.32 -15.23 -0.43
CA PHE A 5 -7.70 -15.35 0.08
C PHE A 5 -8.65 -14.33 -0.53
N PHE A 6 -8.12 -13.34 -1.25
CA PHE A 6 -8.92 -12.34 -1.95
C PHE A 6 -8.19 -11.83 -3.20
N THR A 7 -8.97 -11.72 -4.28
CA THR A 7 -8.61 -11.01 -5.50
C THR A 7 -9.83 -10.19 -5.93
N GLY A 8 -9.62 -8.93 -6.30
CA GLY A 8 -10.72 -8.05 -6.73
C GLY A 8 -10.23 -6.62 -6.98
N THR A 9 -11.17 -5.70 -7.17
CA THR A 9 -10.83 -4.29 -7.38
C THR A 9 -10.46 -3.59 -6.07
N ALA A 10 -9.76 -2.46 -6.16
CA ALA A 10 -9.47 -1.62 -5.01
C ALA A 10 -10.75 -1.15 -4.29
N ARG A 11 -11.86 -0.94 -5.03
CA ARG A 11 -13.17 -0.65 -4.44
C ARG A 11 -13.67 -1.81 -3.59
N GLU A 12 -13.66 -3.03 -4.11
CA GLU A 12 -14.12 -4.20 -3.38
C GLU A 12 -13.25 -4.47 -2.15
N ALA A 13 -11.92 -4.33 -2.30
CA ALA A 13 -10.99 -4.45 -1.19
C ALA A 13 -11.26 -3.42 -0.09
N ALA A 14 -11.48 -2.15 -0.47
CA ALA A 14 -11.80 -1.07 0.46
C ALA A 14 -13.10 -1.31 1.25
N MET A 15 -14.12 -1.86 0.59
CA MET A 15 -15.40 -2.18 1.22
C MET A 15 -15.31 -3.41 2.14
N LYS A 16 -14.59 -4.46 1.73
CA LYS A 16 -14.48 -5.72 2.49
C LYS A 16 -13.45 -5.65 3.62
N PHE A 17 -12.37 -4.88 3.45
CA PHE A 17 -11.24 -4.82 4.37
C PHE A 17 -10.86 -3.36 4.71
N PRO A 18 -11.78 -2.59 5.31
CA PRO A 18 -11.61 -1.14 5.51
C PRO A 18 -10.38 -0.77 6.37
N ALA A 19 -9.91 -1.67 7.24
CA ALA A 19 -8.72 -1.43 8.04
C ALA A 19 -7.39 -1.67 7.29
N ASN A 20 -7.39 -2.42 6.18
CA ASN A 20 -6.19 -2.91 5.51
C ASN A 20 -6.04 -2.42 4.06
N ALA A 21 -7.10 -1.89 3.46
CA ALA A 21 -7.14 -1.50 2.06
C ALA A 21 -6.69 -0.06 1.77
N ASN A 22 -6.21 0.69 2.78
CA ASN A 22 -5.79 2.08 2.60
C ASN A 22 -4.70 2.24 1.54
N VAL A 23 -3.76 1.29 1.46
CA VAL A 23 -2.70 1.31 0.44
C VAL A 23 -3.31 1.12 -0.96
N ALA A 24 -4.19 0.14 -1.12
CA ALA A 24 -4.87 -0.11 -2.39
C ALA A 24 -5.69 1.09 -2.85
N ALA A 25 -6.47 1.71 -1.95
CA ALA A 25 -7.23 2.90 -2.26
C ALA A 25 -6.32 4.10 -2.62
N THR A 26 -5.19 4.27 -1.93
CA THR A 26 -4.23 5.34 -2.24
C THR A 26 -3.62 5.16 -3.64
N ILE A 27 -3.21 3.95 -4.00
CA ILE A 27 -2.68 3.64 -5.34
C ILE A 27 -3.74 3.85 -6.40
N ALA A 28 -4.98 3.41 -6.15
CA ALA A 28 -6.09 3.63 -7.06
C ALA A 28 -6.37 5.12 -7.30
N LEU A 29 -6.36 5.94 -6.24
CA LEU A 29 -6.54 7.39 -6.34
C LEU A 29 -5.40 8.09 -7.09
N ALA A 30 -4.18 7.56 -7.00
CA ALA A 30 -3.01 8.09 -7.69
C ALA A 30 -2.82 7.55 -9.13
N GLY A 31 -3.61 6.53 -9.52
CA GLY A 31 -3.40 5.76 -10.74
C GLY A 31 -4.68 5.56 -11.54
N LEU A 32 -5.01 4.29 -11.80
CA LEU A 32 -6.07 3.89 -12.74
C LEU A 32 -7.50 4.10 -12.20
N GLY A 33 -7.65 4.51 -10.94
CA GLY A 33 -8.95 4.59 -10.27
C GLY A 33 -9.34 3.31 -9.53
N MET A 34 -10.44 3.39 -8.76
CA MET A 34 -10.85 2.36 -7.80
C MET A 34 -11.33 1.05 -8.44
N ASP A 35 -11.80 1.12 -9.69
CA ASP A 35 -12.40 -0.02 -10.39
C ASP A 35 -11.38 -0.75 -11.29
N GLU A 36 -10.39 -0.03 -11.83
CA GLU A 36 -9.34 -0.59 -12.70
C GLU A 36 -8.07 -1.01 -11.95
N THR A 37 -7.94 -0.63 -10.68
CA THR A 37 -6.80 -1.06 -9.84
C THR A 37 -7.12 -2.41 -9.20
N MET A 38 -6.35 -3.43 -9.56
CA MET A 38 -6.50 -4.78 -9.01
C MET A 38 -5.72 -4.98 -7.72
N VAL A 39 -6.29 -5.76 -6.80
CA VAL A 39 -5.73 -6.05 -5.49
C VAL A 39 -5.75 -7.55 -5.24
N GLU A 40 -4.63 -8.07 -4.74
CA GLU A 40 -4.52 -9.42 -4.18
C GLU A 40 -4.15 -9.31 -2.70
N LEU A 41 -4.84 -10.07 -1.85
CA LEU A 41 -4.47 -10.21 -0.44
C LEU A 41 -4.09 -11.67 -0.16
N THR A 42 -2.91 -11.82 0.41
CA THR A 42 -2.26 -13.12 0.62
C THR A 42 -1.89 -13.28 2.09
N VAL A 43 -2.21 -14.43 2.66
CA VAL A 43 -1.70 -14.84 3.97
C VAL A 43 -0.52 -15.75 3.75
N ASP A 44 0.64 -15.38 4.28
CA ASP A 44 1.86 -16.18 4.20
C ASP A 44 2.39 -16.46 5.61
N PRO A 45 2.44 -17.73 6.06
CA PRO A 45 2.91 -18.09 7.39
C PRO A 45 4.42 -17.93 7.57
N THR A 46 5.18 -17.68 6.49
CA THR A 46 6.64 -17.55 6.52
C THR A 46 7.11 -16.11 6.73
N ILE A 47 6.21 -15.12 6.61
CA ILE A 47 6.52 -13.71 6.82
C ILE A 47 5.98 -13.21 8.16
N ASN A 48 6.75 -12.34 8.80
CA ASN A 48 6.39 -11.71 10.08
C ASN A 48 6.19 -10.19 9.96
N LYS A 49 6.17 -9.67 8.72
CA LYS A 49 6.01 -8.25 8.40
C LYS A 49 5.03 -8.08 7.26
N ASN A 50 4.30 -6.96 7.26
CA ASN A 50 3.42 -6.61 6.15
C ASN A 50 4.27 -6.25 4.93
N LYS A 51 4.05 -6.99 3.85
CA LYS A 51 4.65 -6.75 2.53
C LYS A 51 3.59 -6.18 1.60
N HIS A 52 3.95 -5.13 0.87
CA HIS A 52 3.17 -4.59 -0.24
C HIS A 52 4.01 -4.68 -1.51
N THR A 53 3.45 -5.26 -2.56
CA THR A 53 4.03 -5.26 -3.89
C THR A 53 3.08 -4.53 -4.82
N ILE A 54 3.58 -3.49 -5.48
CA ILE A 54 2.83 -2.69 -6.45
C ILE A 54 3.48 -2.94 -7.81
N VAL A 55 2.68 -3.39 -8.77
CA VAL A 55 3.10 -3.59 -10.16
C VAL A 55 2.30 -2.64 -11.03
N ALA A 56 3.00 -1.85 -11.85
CA ALA A 56 2.41 -0.93 -12.80
C ALA A 56 3.00 -1.16 -14.18
N GLU A 57 2.15 -1.24 -15.20
CA GLU A 57 2.54 -1.52 -16.58
C GLU A 57 1.85 -0.53 -17.53
N GLY A 58 2.55 -0.13 -18.59
CA GLY A 58 2.01 0.77 -19.60
C GLY A 58 3.01 1.09 -20.71
N GLY A 59 2.75 2.16 -21.48
CA GLY A 59 3.65 2.59 -22.55
C GLY A 59 5.06 2.99 -22.08
N PHE A 60 5.22 3.24 -20.78
CA PHE A 60 6.52 3.51 -20.15
C PHE A 60 7.32 2.22 -19.82
N GLY A 61 6.74 1.04 -19.99
CA GLY A 61 7.30 -0.25 -19.57
C GLY A 61 6.61 -0.79 -18.32
N GLN A 62 7.40 -1.44 -17.45
CA GLN A 62 6.93 -2.07 -16.20
C GLN A 62 7.71 -1.51 -15.02
N MET A 63 7.00 -1.22 -13.92
CA MET A 63 7.57 -0.80 -12.65
C MET A 63 7.05 -1.69 -11.53
N THR A 64 7.96 -2.18 -10.70
CA THR A 64 7.62 -2.94 -9.48
C THR A 64 8.20 -2.24 -8.27
N ILE A 65 7.36 -2.00 -7.27
CA ILE A 65 7.76 -1.44 -5.98
C ILE A 65 7.42 -2.46 -4.90
N GLU A 66 8.41 -2.85 -4.11
CA GLU A 66 8.21 -3.70 -2.93
C GLU A 66 8.50 -2.93 -1.65
N LEU A 67 7.54 -2.91 -0.73
CA LEU A 67 7.68 -2.31 0.59
C LEU A 67 7.46 -3.37 1.66
N VAL A 68 8.42 -3.52 2.57
CA VAL A 68 8.29 -4.35 3.76
C VAL A 68 8.23 -3.43 4.98
N GLY A 69 7.02 -3.23 5.50
CA GLY A 69 6.78 -2.32 6.61
C GLY A 69 7.34 -2.85 7.92
N VAL A 70 7.99 -1.98 8.69
CA VAL A 70 8.27 -2.24 10.11
C VAL A 70 7.09 -1.72 10.92
N PRO A 71 6.41 -2.58 11.71
CA PRO A 71 5.29 -2.16 12.51
C PRO A 71 5.70 -1.12 13.56
N LEU A 72 4.79 -0.20 13.88
CA LEU A 72 4.98 0.69 15.02
C LEU A 72 5.01 -0.12 16.32
N PRO A 73 5.97 0.10 17.24
CA PRO A 73 6.01 -0.59 18.52
C PRO A 73 4.72 -0.43 19.34
N SER A 74 4.06 0.73 19.23
CA SER A 74 2.82 1.06 19.95
C SER A 74 1.55 0.56 19.25
N ASN A 75 1.59 0.27 17.95
CA ASN A 75 0.46 -0.29 17.20
C ASN A 75 0.98 -1.21 16.08
N PRO A 76 1.09 -2.52 16.35
CA PRO A 76 1.63 -3.48 15.39
C PRO A 76 0.84 -3.59 14.08
N LYS A 77 -0.41 -3.11 14.05
CA LYS A 77 -1.25 -3.11 12.84
C LYS A 77 -0.90 -1.98 11.87
N THR A 78 -0.09 -1.01 12.29
CA THR A 78 0.25 0.17 11.48
C THR A 78 1.74 0.19 11.14
N SER A 79 2.08 0.50 9.90
CA SER A 79 3.46 0.66 9.45
C SER A 79 4.05 1.98 9.92
N THR A 80 5.30 1.97 10.39
CA THR A 80 6.05 3.18 10.75
C THR A 80 6.17 4.16 9.58
N LEU A 81 6.26 3.63 8.36
CA LEU A 81 6.32 4.42 7.13
C LEU A 81 5.09 5.33 6.94
N ALA A 82 3.90 4.89 7.39
CA ALA A 82 2.69 5.70 7.27
C ALA A 82 2.74 6.96 8.18
N ALA A 83 3.33 6.85 9.36
CA ALA A 83 3.54 8.02 10.22
C ALA A 83 4.62 8.95 9.63
N LEU A 84 5.71 8.37 9.12
CA LEU A 84 6.81 9.12 8.50
C LEU A 84 6.36 9.87 7.24
N SER A 85 5.42 9.33 6.45
CA SER A 85 4.89 10.00 5.27
C SER A 85 4.13 11.28 5.62
N VAL A 86 3.39 11.30 6.73
CA VAL A 86 2.72 12.51 7.24
C VAL A 86 3.75 13.55 7.67
N ILE A 87 4.80 13.14 8.40
CA ILE A 87 5.90 14.06 8.76
C ILE A 87 6.54 14.66 7.51
N ARG A 88 6.75 13.84 6.47
CA ARG A 88 7.28 14.31 5.18
C ARG A 88 6.36 15.34 4.54
N ALA A 89 5.06 15.08 4.50
CA ALA A 89 4.08 16.01 3.95
C ALA A 89 4.11 17.37 4.68
N CYS A 90 4.15 17.37 6.01
CA CYS A 90 4.26 18.59 6.82
C CYS A 90 5.57 19.35 6.58
N ARG A 91 6.70 18.65 6.44
CA ARG A 91 7.99 19.29 6.12
C ARG A 91 7.95 19.92 4.74
N ASN A 92 7.44 19.19 3.75
CA ASN A 92 7.31 19.70 2.40
C ASN A 92 6.44 20.97 2.36
N SER A 93 5.38 21.08 3.15
CA SER A 93 4.55 22.30 3.13
C SER A 93 5.24 23.57 3.63
N VAL A 94 6.44 23.50 4.22
CA VAL A 94 7.15 24.66 4.78
C VAL A 94 8.62 24.79 4.35
N GLU A 95 9.28 23.71 3.94
CA GLU A 95 10.69 23.70 3.56
C GLU A 95 10.90 24.08 2.09
N ALA A 96 11.99 24.81 1.80
CA ALA A 96 12.33 25.25 0.45
C ALA A 96 12.80 24.09 -0.47
N ILE A 97 13.26 22.98 0.11
CA ILE A 97 13.73 21.80 -0.64
C ILE A 97 12.77 20.65 -0.39
N GLN A 98 12.18 20.12 -1.46
CA GLN A 98 11.32 18.96 -1.43
C GLN A 98 11.95 17.81 -2.21
N ILE A 99 11.79 16.59 -1.67
CA ILE A 99 12.26 15.30 -2.21
C ILE A 99 11.15 14.25 -1.97
#